data_AF-A0A1Y2DBJ4-F1
#
_entry.id   AF-A0A1Y2DBJ4-F1
#
_cell.length_a   1.000
_cell.length_b   1.000
_cell.length_c   1.000
_cell.angle_alpha   90.00
_cell.angle_beta   90.00
_cell.angle_gamma   90.00
#
_symmetry.space_group_name_H-M   'P 1'
#
loop_
_entity.id
_entity.type
_entity.pdbx_description
1 polymer ?
#
loop_
_entity_poly.entity_id
_entity_poly.type
_entity_poly.pdbx_seq_one_letter_code
_entity_poly.pdbx_strand_id
1 'polypeptide(L)'
;MDSTLVYPLPVDVEETDRQSLWTLLLLEIYGTPILSYELARKPPRRILEVGCDTGFWSIMCHKHFQSKGIKVSFVGIDIKPPSPPDASYAELDMDWQYIQQDMREAPWLLESGSFDLIMAKDMALVFTDIQYGVVMGEYLRLLRPGGTLEVWERDLSVRALKPQASGTTTSTNDMTSLGVYPVDVSTRLGPAMNPYLVEYNVWLTKALAKFGLTPVPCAVIGPALGGFLTPEAEALEGMISKRLAIPLSEIKWECQKGELRVLSPHQMAVRDTALECLVGLIDAFEPLLKPASNKNQDDWDQWFSKARTNLVRDRGANGGECLEIGIWSAQKKAC
;
A
#
# COMPACT_ATOMS: atom_id res chain seq x y z
N MET A 1 9.83 21.61 -10.76
CA MET A 1 9.77 21.37 -9.31
C MET A 1 9.37 22.65 -8.59
N ASP A 2 8.07 22.79 -8.39
CA ASP A 2 7.56 23.72 -7.38
C ASP A 2 8.06 23.26 -6.00
N SER A 3 8.94 24.05 -5.39
CA SER A 3 9.52 23.78 -4.07
C SER A 3 8.50 23.90 -2.92
N THR A 4 7.23 24.23 -3.21
CA THR A 4 6.18 24.42 -2.21
C THR A 4 5.38 23.15 -1.90
N LEU A 5 5.44 22.11 -2.74
CA LEU A 5 4.74 20.85 -2.52
C LEU A 5 5.63 19.84 -1.79
N VAL A 6 5.55 19.89 -0.45
CA VAL A 6 6.24 18.98 0.47
C VAL A 6 5.67 17.57 0.32
N TYR A 7 6.51 16.61 -0.11
CA TYR A 7 6.19 15.19 -0.02
C TYR A 7 6.08 14.81 1.47
N PRO A 8 4.99 14.15 1.92
CA PRO A 8 4.73 13.97 3.35
C PRO A 8 5.71 13.07 4.11
N LEU A 9 6.52 12.27 3.42
CA LEU A 9 7.48 11.34 4.02
C LEU A 9 8.92 11.85 3.86
N PRO A 10 9.81 11.52 4.81
CA PRO A 10 11.22 11.80 4.66
C PRO A 10 11.84 10.98 3.52
N VAL A 11 13.01 11.39 3.07
CA VAL A 11 13.79 10.65 2.06
C VAL A 11 15.13 10.31 2.66
N ASP A 12 15.15 9.22 3.41
CA ASP A 12 16.31 8.66 4.09
C ASP A 12 16.25 7.13 4.08
N VAL A 13 17.33 6.49 4.54
CA VAL A 13 17.48 5.04 4.55
C VAL A 13 16.45 4.37 5.46
N GLU A 14 16.09 5.00 6.58
CA GLU A 14 15.16 4.43 7.55
C GLU A 14 13.76 4.29 6.95
N GLU A 15 13.29 5.31 6.23
CA GLU A 15 12.02 5.26 5.52
C GLU A 15 12.05 4.29 4.32
N THR A 16 13.15 4.24 3.56
CA THR A 16 13.33 3.24 2.49
C THR A 16 13.28 1.80 3.04
N ASP A 17 13.93 1.53 4.17
CA ASP A 17 13.91 0.22 4.82
C ASP A 17 12.50 -0.13 5.31
N ARG A 18 11.77 0.84 5.88
CA ARG A 18 10.38 0.66 6.30
C ARG A 18 9.46 0.31 5.13
N GLN A 19 9.60 0.99 3.98
CA GLN A 19 8.83 0.71 2.77
C GLN A 19 9.19 -0.65 2.14
N SER A 20 10.45 -1.06 2.25
CA SER A 20 10.91 -2.39 1.84
C SER A 20 10.31 -3.50 2.72
N LEU A 21 10.31 -3.30 4.04
CA LEU A 21 9.67 -4.21 5.01
C LEU A 21 8.16 -4.30 4.76
N TRP A 22 7.50 -3.17 4.50
CA TRP A 22 6.09 -3.14 4.11
C TRP A 22 5.84 -3.96 2.84
N THR A 23 6.68 -3.79 1.82
CA THR A 23 6.59 -4.58 0.58
C THR A 23 6.74 -6.07 0.84
N LEU A 24 7.71 -6.49 1.66
CA LEU A 24 7.88 -7.91 2.05
C LEU A 24 6.63 -8.46 2.75
N LEU A 25 6.05 -7.70 3.69
CA LEU A 25 4.82 -8.09 4.38
C LEU A 25 3.66 -8.31 3.40
N LEU A 26 3.49 -7.42 2.41
CA LEU A 26 2.45 -7.59 1.39
C LEU A 26 2.69 -8.83 0.54
N LEU A 27 3.93 -9.08 0.11
CA LEU A 27 4.26 -10.27 -0.66
C LEU A 27 4.01 -11.56 0.11
N GLU A 28 4.28 -11.58 1.42
CA GLU A 28 3.98 -12.71 2.29
C GLU A 28 2.46 -12.96 2.39
N ILE A 29 1.69 -11.91 2.65
CA ILE A 29 0.24 -12.03 2.86
C ILE A 29 -0.51 -12.38 1.57
N TYR A 30 -0.09 -11.82 0.44
CA TYR A 30 -0.73 -12.07 -0.85
C TYR A 30 -0.15 -13.30 -1.56
N GLY A 31 1.08 -13.71 -1.23
CA GLY A 31 1.78 -14.85 -1.82
C GLY A 31 2.29 -14.61 -3.25
N THR A 32 2.17 -13.38 -3.76
CA THR A 32 2.51 -13.02 -5.14
C THR A 32 2.74 -11.51 -5.25
N PRO A 33 3.65 -11.05 -6.15
CA PRO A 33 3.84 -9.62 -6.43
C PRO A 33 2.79 -9.02 -7.37
N ILE A 34 1.89 -9.84 -7.93
CA ILE A 34 0.81 -9.41 -8.83
C ILE A 34 -0.51 -10.09 -8.46
N LEU A 35 -1.63 -9.37 -8.53
CA LEU A 35 -2.97 -9.91 -8.27
C LEU A 35 -3.59 -10.55 -9.53
N SER A 36 -3.29 -10.04 -10.72
CA SER A 36 -3.95 -10.42 -11.96
C SER A 36 -3.77 -11.90 -12.32
N TYR A 37 -4.88 -12.65 -12.28
CA TYR A 37 -4.90 -14.06 -12.71
C TYR A 37 -4.57 -14.23 -14.19
N GLU A 38 -4.92 -13.25 -15.02
CA GLU A 38 -4.60 -13.27 -16.45
C GLU A 38 -3.10 -13.13 -16.66
N LEU A 39 -2.40 -12.29 -15.89
CA LEU A 39 -0.94 -12.20 -15.95
C LEU A 39 -0.24 -13.46 -15.42
N ALA A 40 -0.88 -14.22 -14.54
CA ALA A 40 -0.37 -15.55 -14.15
C ALA A 40 -0.41 -16.55 -15.32
N ARG A 41 -1.35 -16.40 -16.26
CA ARG A 41 -1.48 -17.25 -17.46
C ARG A 41 -0.73 -16.71 -18.67
N LYS A 42 -0.69 -15.39 -18.82
CA LYS A 42 -0.02 -14.63 -19.88
C LYS A 42 0.93 -13.62 -19.23
N PRO A 43 2.14 -14.05 -18.86
CA PRO A 43 3.10 -13.19 -18.18
C PRO A 43 3.38 -11.90 -18.95
N PRO A 44 3.55 -10.76 -18.25
CA PRO A 44 3.96 -9.52 -18.87
C PRO A 44 5.39 -9.64 -19.40
N ARG A 45 5.71 -8.89 -20.45
CA ARG A 45 7.07 -8.71 -20.99
C ARG A 45 7.66 -7.37 -20.60
N ARG A 46 6.82 -6.34 -20.43
CA ARG A 46 7.25 -4.99 -20.04
C ARG A 46 6.35 -4.42 -18.95
N ILE A 47 6.96 -4.09 -17.81
CA ILE A 47 6.29 -3.57 -16.62
C ILE A 47 6.78 -2.13 -16.36
N LEU A 48 5.86 -1.23 -16.03
CA LEU A 48 6.17 0.06 -15.41
C LEU A 48 5.86 0.00 -13.91
N GLU A 49 6.81 0.37 -13.07
CA GLU A 49 6.58 0.67 -11.65
C GLU A 49 6.57 2.19 -11.46
N VAL A 50 5.47 2.71 -10.92
CA VAL A 50 5.23 4.14 -10.70
C VAL A 50 5.53 4.47 -9.24
N GLY A 51 6.38 5.48 -9.01
CA GLY A 51 6.90 5.76 -7.67
C GLY A 51 7.81 4.63 -7.19
N CYS A 52 8.77 4.24 -8.04
CA CYS A 52 9.52 3.01 -7.84
C CYS A 52 10.51 3.04 -6.66
N ASP A 53 10.88 4.23 -6.15
CA ASP A 53 11.94 4.38 -5.15
C ASP A 53 13.19 3.57 -5.54
N THR A 54 13.59 2.59 -4.72
CA THR A 54 14.73 1.68 -4.97
C THR A 54 14.45 0.55 -5.97
N GLY A 55 13.23 0.46 -6.51
CA GLY A 55 12.78 -0.63 -7.38
C GLY A 55 12.61 -1.97 -6.65
N PHE A 56 12.46 -1.95 -5.31
CA PHE A 56 12.43 -3.16 -4.50
C PHE A 56 11.27 -4.11 -4.85
N TRP A 57 10.06 -3.57 -5.12
CA TRP A 57 8.97 -4.42 -5.61
C TRP A 57 9.30 -5.02 -6.97
N SER A 58 9.87 -4.25 -7.89
CA SER A 58 10.30 -4.76 -9.20
C SER A 58 11.36 -5.86 -9.09
N ILE A 59 12.31 -5.75 -8.15
CA ILE A 59 13.27 -6.84 -7.85
C ILE A 59 12.54 -8.12 -7.41
N MET A 60 11.55 -7.99 -6.52
CA MET A 60 10.79 -9.15 -6.04
C MET A 60 9.92 -9.75 -7.15
N CYS A 61 9.35 -8.91 -8.00
CA CYS A 61 8.60 -9.29 -9.19
C CYS A 61 9.49 -10.01 -10.22
N HIS A 62 10.70 -9.49 -10.46
CA HIS A 62 11.71 -10.14 -11.30
C HIS A 62 12.06 -11.53 -10.79
N LYS A 63 12.41 -11.68 -9.49
CA LYS A 63 12.69 -12.98 -8.88
C LYS A 63 11.52 -13.96 -9.02
N HIS A 64 10.30 -13.48 -8.83
CA HIS A 64 9.09 -14.28 -9.01
C HIS A 64 8.98 -14.85 -10.44
N PHE A 65 9.12 -14.02 -11.48
CA PHE A 65 9.06 -14.48 -12.87
C PHE A 65 10.29 -15.29 -13.29
N GLN A 66 11.48 -14.93 -12.81
CA GLN A 66 12.72 -15.65 -13.05
C GLN A 66 12.64 -17.09 -12.52
N SER A 67 12.05 -17.31 -11.33
CA SER A 67 11.83 -18.66 -10.77
C SER A 67 10.91 -19.54 -11.65
N LYS A 68 10.16 -18.93 -12.56
CA LYS A 68 9.28 -19.59 -13.54
C LYS A 68 9.92 -19.66 -14.94
N GLY A 69 11.17 -19.23 -15.10
CA GLY A 69 11.87 -19.18 -16.38
C GLY A 69 11.36 -18.10 -17.34
N ILE A 70 10.69 -17.06 -16.83
CA ILE A 70 10.11 -15.98 -17.62
C ILE A 70 11.00 -14.74 -17.52
N LYS A 71 11.38 -14.18 -18.67
CA LYS A 71 12.12 -12.91 -18.75
C LYS A 71 11.15 -11.75 -18.89
N VAL A 72 11.33 -10.72 -18.07
CA VAL A 72 10.51 -9.50 -18.02
C VAL A 72 11.44 -8.29 -18.00
N SER A 73 11.09 -7.24 -18.74
CA SER A 73 11.74 -5.94 -18.68
C SER A 73 10.95 -4.99 -17.77
N PHE A 74 11.65 -4.17 -17.02
CA PHE A 74 11.08 -3.27 -16.04
C PHE A 74 11.52 -1.83 -16.33
N VAL A 75 10.59 -0.91 -16.16
CA VAL A 75 10.86 0.53 -16.14
C VAL A 75 10.38 1.08 -14.80
N GLY A 76 11.24 1.76 -14.06
CA GLY A 76 10.87 2.52 -12.87
C GLY A 76 10.78 4.01 -13.19
N ILE A 77 9.74 4.68 -12.73
CA ILE A 77 9.63 6.14 -12.75
C ILE A 77 9.53 6.68 -11.33
N ASP A 78 10.37 7.66 -10.99
CA ASP A 78 10.34 8.31 -9.67
C ASP A 78 10.90 9.74 -9.77
N ILE A 79 10.64 10.58 -8.77
CA ILE A 79 11.21 11.93 -8.67
C ILE A 79 12.70 11.90 -8.28
N LYS A 80 13.14 10.85 -7.58
CA LYS A 80 14.53 10.64 -7.15
C LYS A 80 15.10 9.32 -7.68
N PRO A 81 16.38 9.30 -8.10
CA PRO A 81 17.01 8.07 -8.55
C PRO A 81 17.11 7.04 -7.43
N PRO A 82 17.00 5.73 -7.75
CA PRO A 82 17.17 4.66 -6.78
C PRO A 82 18.56 4.72 -6.13
N SER A 83 18.63 4.35 -4.85
CA SER A 83 19.88 4.20 -4.11
C SER A 83 19.90 2.84 -3.39
N PRO A 84 20.87 1.94 -3.64
CA PRO A 84 22.06 2.12 -4.48
C PRO A 84 21.77 2.07 -6.00
N PRO A 85 22.71 2.55 -6.83
CA PRO A 85 22.53 2.71 -8.28
C PRO A 85 22.59 1.39 -9.06
N ASP A 86 22.31 1.48 -10.37
CA ASP A 86 22.09 0.42 -11.37
C ASP A 86 22.94 -0.86 -11.31
N ALA A 87 24.14 -0.81 -10.72
CA ALA A 87 25.01 -1.97 -10.54
C ALA A 87 24.32 -3.13 -9.79
N SER A 88 23.41 -2.83 -8.84
CA SER A 88 22.68 -3.87 -8.10
C SER A 88 21.67 -4.65 -8.94
N TYR A 89 21.14 -4.08 -10.03
CA TYR A 89 20.17 -4.77 -10.90
C TYR A 89 20.88 -5.64 -11.94
N ALA A 90 22.06 -5.21 -12.42
CA ALA A 90 22.87 -5.99 -13.34
C ALA A 90 23.33 -7.33 -12.73
N GLU A 91 23.67 -7.33 -11.43
CA GLU A 91 24.01 -8.57 -10.69
C GLU A 91 22.84 -9.56 -10.60
N LEU A 92 21.60 -9.09 -10.74
CA LEU A 92 20.38 -9.90 -10.72
C LEU A 92 19.95 -10.41 -12.11
N ASP A 93 20.70 -10.08 -13.17
CA ASP A 93 20.29 -10.29 -14.58
C ASP A 93 18.89 -9.68 -14.86
N MET A 94 18.63 -8.52 -14.24
CA MET A 94 17.36 -7.81 -14.37
C MET A 94 17.46 -6.77 -15.49
N ASP A 95 16.55 -6.83 -16.46
CA ASP A 95 16.40 -5.84 -17.51
C ASP A 95 15.64 -4.63 -16.94
N TRP A 96 16.39 -3.62 -16.49
CA TRP A 96 15.88 -2.45 -15.76
C TRP A 96 16.24 -1.15 -16.48
N GLN A 97 15.28 -0.23 -16.52
CA GLN A 97 15.46 1.15 -16.95
C GLN A 97 14.84 2.09 -15.91
N TYR A 98 15.57 3.14 -15.54
CA TYR A 98 15.06 4.17 -14.64
C TYR A 98 14.76 5.49 -15.39
N ILE A 99 13.69 6.17 -15.00
CA ILE A 99 13.29 7.49 -15.50
C ILE A 99 13.08 8.42 -14.31
N GLN A 100 13.90 9.47 -14.25
CA GLN A 100 13.71 10.54 -13.28
C GLN A 100 12.69 11.55 -13.79
N GLN A 101 11.51 11.59 -13.17
CA GLN A 101 10.49 12.58 -13.47
C GLN A 101 9.56 12.80 -12.27
N ASP A 102 9.14 14.05 -12.05
CA ASP A 102 8.03 14.33 -11.16
C ASP A 102 6.72 13.85 -11.79
N MET A 103 6.19 12.73 -11.31
CA MET A 103 4.97 12.09 -11.85
C MET A 103 3.72 12.97 -11.69
N ARG A 104 3.79 14.06 -10.91
CA ARG A 104 2.71 15.05 -10.80
C ARG A 104 2.63 15.97 -12.02
N GLU A 105 3.70 16.05 -12.81
CA GLU A 105 3.83 16.87 -14.00
C GLU A 105 3.67 15.99 -15.26
N ALA A 106 2.43 15.83 -15.72
CA ALA A 106 2.11 15.17 -16.99
C ALA A 106 2.38 16.11 -18.19
N PRO A 107 2.74 15.58 -19.38
CA PRO A 107 2.85 14.16 -19.72
C PRO A 107 4.16 13.51 -19.23
N TRP A 108 4.10 12.21 -18.91
CA TRP A 108 5.26 11.40 -18.56
C TRP A 108 6.07 11.04 -19.80
N LEU A 109 7.41 11.06 -19.68
CA LEU A 109 8.40 10.86 -20.74
C LEU A 109 8.53 9.39 -21.15
N LEU A 110 7.40 8.78 -21.48
CA LEU A 110 7.22 7.37 -21.78
C LEU A 110 6.33 7.21 -23.00
N GLU A 111 6.64 6.23 -23.85
CA GLU A 111 5.90 5.97 -25.08
C GLU A 111 4.51 5.38 -24.80
N SER A 112 3.51 5.85 -25.53
CA SER A 112 2.13 5.34 -25.43
C SER A 112 2.05 3.87 -25.83
N GLY A 113 1.20 3.09 -25.15
CA GLY A 113 0.96 1.69 -25.49
C GLY A 113 2.15 0.75 -25.33
N SER A 114 3.12 1.10 -24.49
CA SER A 114 4.39 0.37 -24.35
C SER A 114 4.41 -0.67 -23.22
N PHE A 115 3.43 -0.64 -22.32
CA PHE A 115 3.42 -1.49 -21.12
C PHE A 115 2.32 -2.54 -21.10
N ASP A 116 2.68 -3.75 -20.66
CA ASP A 116 1.77 -4.87 -20.45
C ASP A 116 1.14 -4.81 -19.05
N LEU A 117 1.88 -4.28 -18.09
CA LEU A 117 1.47 -4.03 -16.72
C LEU A 117 2.01 -2.67 -16.27
N ILE A 118 1.14 -1.86 -15.67
CA ILE A 118 1.53 -0.72 -14.85
C ILE A 118 1.21 -1.07 -13.40
N MET A 119 2.21 -0.96 -12.53
CA MET A 119 2.10 -1.13 -11.10
C MET A 119 2.20 0.23 -10.42
N ALA A 120 1.15 0.61 -9.69
CA ALA A 120 1.11 1.80 -8.84
C ALA A 120 0.90 1.37 -7.39
N LYS A 121 1.94 1.45 -6.57
CA LYS A 121 1.92 1.02 -5.18
C LYS A 121 2.24 2.18 -4.24
N ASP A 122 1.42 2.36 -3.20
CA ASP A 122 1.56 3.40 -2.18
C ASP A 122 1.66 4.85 -2.77
N MET A 123 0.83 5.14 -3.77
CA MET A 123 0.80 6.43 -4.48
C MET A 123 -0.17 7.44 -3.84
N ALA A 124 -0.96 7.05 -2.84
CA ALA A 124 -1.94 7.91 -2.18
C ALA A 124 -1.38 9.17 -1.51
N LEU A 125 -0.07 9.24 -1.25
CA LEU A 125 0.60 10.43 -0.71
C LEU A 125 1.25 11.31 -1.79
N VAL A 126 1.21 10.88 -3.05
CA VAL A 126 1.82 11.58 -4.19
C VAL A 126 0.77 12.36 -4.97
N PHE A 127 -0.41 11.77 -5.17
CA PHE A 127 -1.47 12.36 -5.98
C PHE A 127 -2.65 12.85 -5.14
N THR A 128 -3.02 14.11 -5.35
CA THR A 128 -4.27 14.67 -4.83
C THR A 128 -5.48 14.16 -5.61
N ASP A 129 -6.68 14.32 -5.05
CA ASP A 129 -7.94 13.93 -5.71
C ASP A 129 -8.08 14.53 -7.14
N ILE A 130 -7.59 15.76 -7.35
CA ILE A 130 -7.62 16.42 -8.66
C ILE A 130 -6.62 15.78 -9.64
N GLN A 131 -5.47 15.32 -9.14
CA GLN A 131 -4.42 14.74 -9.98
C GLN A 131 -4.74 13.31 -10.42
N TYR A 132 -5.58 12.57 -9.69
CA TYR A 132 -5.94 11.20 -10.04
C TYR A 132 -6.53 11.06 -11.45
N GLY A 133 -7.31 12.04 -11.94
CA GLY A 133 -7.83 12.02 -13.31
C GLY A 133 -6.73 12.12 -14.37
N VAL A 134 -5.79 13.04 -14.17
CA VAL A 134 -4.62 13.23 -15.06
C VAL A 134 -3.74 11.98 -15.06
N VAL A 135 -3.45 11.44 -13.87
CA VAL A 135 -2.63 10.24 -13.69
C VAL A 135 -3.29 9.01 -14.31
N MET A 136 -4.62 8.86 -14.17
CA MET A 136 -5.36 7.79 -14.84
C MET A 136 -5.24 7.90 -16.36
N GLY A 137 -5.32 9.13 -16.91
CA GLY A 137 -5.07 9.40 -18.32
C GLY A 137 -3.67 8.92 -18.76
N GLU A 138 -2.64 9.15 -17.95
CA GLU A 138 -1.29 8.66 -18.23
C GLU A 138 -1.18 7.13 -18.15
N TYR A 139 -1.77 6.49 -17.13
CA TYR A 139 -1.82 5.02 -17.06
C TYR A 139 -2.46 4.42 -18.32
N LEU A 140 -3.59 4.97 -18.74
CA LEU A 140 -4.31 4.52 -19.93
C LEU A 140 -3.53 4.80 -21.20
N ARG A 141 -2.86 5.95 -21.31
CA ARG A 141 -2.01 6.28 -22.46
C ARG A 141 -0.87 5.28 -22.61
N LEU A 142 -0.23 4.92 -21.49
CA LEU A 142 0.96 4.07 -21.44
C LEU A 142 0.67 2.58 -21.56
N LEU A 143 -0.49 2.11 -21.10
CA LEU A 143 -0.92 0.73 -21.30
C LEU A 143 -1.21 0.43 -22.76
N ARG A 144 -0.70 -0.70 -23.26
CA ARG A 144 -1.17 -1.25 -24.53
C ARG A 144 -2.65 -1.68 -24.41
N PRO A 145 -3.39 -1.82 -25.52
CA PRO A 145 -4.69 -2.47 -25.49
C PRO A 145 -4.60 -3.88 -24.87
N GLY A 146 -5.45 -4.19 -23.89
CA GLY A 146 -5.40 -5.42 -23.10
C GLY A 146 -4.31 -5.45 -22.01
N GLY A 147 -3.56 -4.36 -21.80
CA GLY A 147 -2.62 -4.21 -20.69
C GLY A 147 -3.35 -4.10 -19.34
N THR A 148 -2.65 -4.42 -18.25
CA THR A 148 -3.21 -4.44 -16.89
C THR A 148 -2.71 -3.24 -16.06
N LEU A 149 -3.61 -2.56 -15.36
CA LEU A 149 -3.27 -1.63 -14.28
C LEU A 149 -3.46 -2.35 -12.95
N GLU A 150 -2.43 -2.41 -12.11
CA GLU A 150 -2.53 -2.79 -10.71
C GLU A 150 -2.29 -1.58 -9.80
N VAL A 151 -3.20 -1.39 -8.84
CA VAL A 151 -3.10 -0.34 -7.82
C VAL A 151 -3.12 -0.99 -6.45
N TRP A 152 -2.08 -0.75 -5.66
CA TRP A 152 -1.89 -1.31 -4.33
C TRP A 152 -1.83 -0.16 -3.32
N GLU A 153 -2.84 -0.03 -2.48
CA GLU A 153 -2.95 1.07 -1.52
C GLU A 153 -3.30 0.57 -0.14
N ARG A 154 -2.94 1.36 0.88
CA ARG A 154 -3.28 1.09 2.26
C ARG A 154 -3.94 2.30 2.91
N ASP A 155 -4.90 2.05 3.78
CA ASP A 155 -5.38 3.09 4.66
C ASP A 155 -4.26 3.54 5.60
N LEU A 156 -4.11 4.85 5.74
CA LEU A 156 -3.19 5.48 6.67
C LEU A 156 -3.85 5.66 8.03
N SER A 157 -5.18 5.86 8.06
CA SER A 157 -5.93 5.85 9.32
C SER A 157 -6.10 4.44 9.87
N VAL A 158 -6.04 4.30 11.20
CA VAL A 158 -6.28 3.02 11.86
C VAL A 158 -7.76 2.89 12.23
N ARG A 159 -8.38 1.77 11.83
CA ARG A 159 -9.74 1.39 12.24
C ARG A 159 -9.69 0.11 13.05
N ALA A 160 -10.78 -0.20 13.75
CA ALA A 160 -10.89 -1.42 14.55
C ALA A 160 -11.88 -2.40 13.92
N LEU A 161 -11.38 -3.58 13.57
CA LEU A 161 -12.19 -4.74 13.20
C LEU A 161 -13.14 -5.09 14.34
N LYS A 162 -14.42 -5.26 14.01
CA LYS A 162 -15.46 -5.68 14.94
C LYS A 162 -15.79 -7.16 14.74
N PRO A 163 -16.32 -7.85 15.77
CA PRO A 163 -16.76 -9.23 15.65
C PRO A 163 -17.66 -9.43 14.41
N GLN A 164 -17.23 -10.30 13.52
CA GLN A 164 -18.03 -10.75 12.38
C GLN A 164 -19.08 -11.76 12.88
N ALA A 165 -20.29 -11.73 12.33
CA ALA A 165 -21.30 -12.72 12.68
C ALA A 165 -20.86 -14.09 12.17
N SER A 166 -20.87 -15.10 13.04
CA SER A 166 -20.52 -16.48 12.71
C SER A 166 -21.53 -17.03 11.68
N GLY A 167 -21.21 -16.96 10.38
CA GLY A 167 -22.12 -17.50 9.37
C GLY A 167 -21.78 -17.32 7.89
N THR A 168 -20.84 -16.45 7.50
CA THR A 168 -20.69 -16.11 6.07
C THR A 168 -19.25 -16.01 5.61
N THR A 169 -18.46 -17.09 5.68
CA THR A 169 -17.25 -17.16 4.85
C THR A 169 -16.98 -18.58 4.35
N THR A 170 -17.22 -18.80 3.05
CA THR A 170 -16.99 -20.06 2.35
C THR A 170 -15.62 -20.10 1.65
N SER A 171 -14.67 -19.24 2.03
CA SER A 171 -13.33 -19.14 1.42
C SER A 171 -12.24 -18.62 2.39
N THR A 172 -12.37 -18.92 3.69
CA THR A 172 -11.59 -18.29 4.78
C THR A 172 -10.37 -19.06 5.29
N ASN A 173 -10.16 -20.31 4.87
CA ASN A 173 -9.15 -21.16 5.51
C ASN A 173 -7.71 -20.66 5.32
N ASP A 174 -7.38 -20.07 4.16
CA ASP A 174 -6.00 -19.68 3.85
C ASP A 174 -5.61 -18.28 4.36
N MET A 175 -6.58 -17.38 4.55
CA MET A 175 -6.30 -16.02 5.03
C MET A 175 -6.35 -15.93 6.54
N THR A 176 -7.25 -16.69 7.16
CA THR A 176 -7.24 -16.84 8.62
C THR A 176 -5.98 -17.54 9.10
N SER A 177 -5.39 -18.45 8.31
CA SER A 177 -4.11 -19.12 8.65
C SER A 177 -2.91 -18.16 8.61
N LEU A 178 -2.97 -17.06 7.84
CA LEU A 178 -1.99 -15.97 7.84
C LEU A 178 -2.25 -14.90 8.92
N GLY A 179 -3.36 -15.01 9.66
CA GLY A 179 -3.68 -14.10 10.76
C GLY A 179 -4.28 -12.76 10.32
N VAL A 180 -4.73 -12.68 9.06
CA VAL A 180 -5.39 -11.51 8.45
C VAL A 180 -6.87 -11.80 8.16
N TYR A 181 -7.64 -10.76 7.89
CA TYR A 181 -9.09 -10.87 7.62
C TYR A 181 -9.44 -10.30 6.25
N PRO A 182 -10.30 -10.97 5.46
CA PRO A 182 -10.87 -10.34 4.27
C PRO A 182 -11.70 -9.12 4.68
N VAL A 183 -11.63 -8.07 3.86
CA VAL A 183 -12.51 -6.89 3.96
C VAL A 183 -13.44 -6.89 2.76
N ASP A 184 -14.73 -6.99 3.04
CA ASP A 184 -15.82 -6.94 2.08
C ASP A 184 -16.96 -6.04 2.59
N VAL A 185 -18.05 -5.99 1.83
CA VAL A 185 -19.25 -5.19 2.18
C VAL A 185 -19.91 -5.59 3.51
N SER A 186 -19.66 -6.80 4.00
CA SER A 186 -20.19 -7.30 5.28
C SER A 186 -19.26 -6.98 6.47
N THR A 187 -18.03 -6.58 6.18
CA THR A 187 -17.00 -6.34 7.18
C THR A 187 -17.29 -5.07 7.96
N ARG A 188 -17.41 -5.20 9.29
CA ARG A 188 -17.66 -4.07 10.19
C ARG A 188 -16.35 -3.54 10.74
N LEU A 189 -16.01 -2.32 10.32
CA LEU A 189 -14.90 -1.54 10.85
C LEU A 189 -15.45 -0.37 11.66
N GLY A 190 -15.02 -0.24 12.91
CA GLY A 190 -15.33 0.90 13.77
C GLY A 190 -14.12 1.80 13.99
N PRO A 191 -14.26 2.88 14.78
CA PRO A 191 -13.12 3.70 15.16
C PRO A 191 -12.10 2.91 15.99
N ALA A 192 -10.83 3.31 15.90
CA ALA A 192 -9.80 2.86 16.84
C ALA A 192 -10.22 3.15 18.28
N MET A 193 -9.84 2.28 19.22
CA MET A 193 -10.19 2.42 20.64
C MET A 193 -8.97 2.76 21.49
N ASN A 194 -7.77 2.40 21.03
CA ASN A 194 -6.52 2.82 21.63
C ASN A 194 -6.37 4.37 21.58
N PRO A 195 -6.10 5.04 22.72
CA PRO A 195 -6.08 6.50 22.79
C PRO A 195 -5.00 7.13 21.89
N TYR A 196 -3.82 6.52 21.76
CA TYR A 196 -2.75 7.04 20.91
C TYR A 196 -3.12 6.95 19.42
N LEU A 197 -3.79 5.87 19.02
CA LEU A 197 -4.25 5.71 17.63
C LEU A 197 -5.43 6.64 17.30
N VAL A 198 -6.28 6.96 18.29
CA VAL A 198 -7.32 7.98 18.15
C VAL A 198 -6.70 9.36 17.93
N GLU A 199 -5.72 9.75 18.76
CA GLU A 199 -4.99 11.02 18.60
C GLU A 199 -4.26 11.09 17.25
N TYR A 200 -3.54 10.02 16.88
CA TYR A 200 -2.88 9.88 15.59
C TYR A 200 -3.85 10.12 14.42
N ASN A 201 -5.01 9.44 14.40
CA ASN A 201 -5.99 9.58 13.32
C ASN A 201 -6.51 11.01 13.18
N VAL A 202 -6.73 11.71 14.31
CA VAL A 202 -7.16 13.12 14.31
C VAL A 202 -6.09 14.00 13.69
N TRP A 203 -4.83 13.84 14.08
CA TRP A 203 -3.72 14.64 13.56
C TRP A 203 -3.44 14.35 12.09
N LEU A 204 -3.46 13.07 11.71
CA LEU A 204 -3.28 12.62 10.33
C LEU A 204 -4.34 13.24 9.42
N THR A 205 -5.61 13.13 9.78
CA THR A 205 -6.72 13.70 9.01
C THR A 205 -6.56 15.21 8.85
N LYS A 206 -6.26 15.91 9.95
CA LYS A 206 -6.04 17.37 9.93
C LYS A 206 -4.85 17.75 9.06
N ALA A 207 -3.79 16.96 9.07
CA ALA A 207 -2.57 17.28 8.34
C ALA A 207 -2.69 17.00 6.84
N LEU A 208 -3.19 15.82 6.45
CA LEU A 208 -3.38 15.44 5.04
C LEU A 208 -4.43 16.31 4.33
N ALA A 209 -5.46 16.78 5.05
CA ALA A 209 -6.44 17.70 4.49
C ALA A 209 -5.81 19.00 3.95
N LYS A 210 -4.69 19.47 4.52
CA LYS A 210 -3.96 20.65 4.02
C LYS A 210 -3.34 20.43 2.64
N PHE A 211 -3.09 19.18 2.28
CA PHE A 211 -2.50 18.77 1.02
C PHE A 211 -3.54 18.23 0.03
N GLY A 212 -4.82 18.18 0.41
CA GLY A 212 -5.85 17.54 -0.42
C GLY A 212 -5.64 16.03 -0.58
N LEU A 213 -5.07 15.38 0.43
CA LEU A 213 -4.80 13.94 0.46
C LEU A 213 -5.78 13.21 1.39
N THR A 214 -6.15 11.99 1.03
CA THR A 214 -7.04 11.14 1.83
C THR A 214 -6.25 10.22 2.77
N PRO A 215 -6.66 10.08 4.05
CA PRO A 215 -6.09 9.06 4.95
C PRO A 215 -6.65 7.66 4.70
N VAL A 216 -7.64 7.50 3.80
CA VAL A 216 -8.37 6.26 3.54
C VAL A 216 -8.46 5.92 2.04
N PRO A 217 -7.32 5.79 1.32
CA PRO A 217 -7.33 5.49 -0.11
C PRO A 217 -8.09 4.20 -0.46
N CYS A 218 -8.18 3.20 0.44
CA CYS A 218 -8.89 1.97 0.13
C CYS A 218 -10.40 2.15 -0.10
N ALA A 219 -10.97 3.26 0.39
CA ALA A 219 -12.34 3.64 0.13
C ALA A 219 -12.54 4.33 -1.24
N VAL A 220 -11.46 4.84 -1.85
CA VAL A 220 -11.50 5.73 -3.02
C VAL A 220 -11.04 5.03 -4.30
N ILE A 221 -10.03 4.17 -4.23
CA ILE A 221 -9.44 3.54 -5.43
C ILE A 221 -10.44 2.70 -6.22
N GLY A 222 -11.25 1.87 -5.54
CA GLY A 222 -12.27 1.05 -6.22
C GLY A 222 -13.27 1.90 -7.03
N PRO A 223 -13.94 2.90 -6.42
CA PRO A 223 -14.78 3.85 -7.15
C PRO A 223 -14.06 4.62 -8.27
N ALA A 224 -12.79 5.00 -8.08
CA ALA A 224 -12.00 5.68 -9.11
C ALA A 224 -11.76 4.78 -10.34
N LEU A 225 -11.28 3.55 -10.12
CA LEU A 225 -11.07 2.57 -11.19
C LEU A 225 -12.37 2.09 -11.84
N GLY A 226 -13.48 2.15 -11.11
CA GLY A 226 -14.82 1.85 -11.63
C GLY A 226 -15.45 2.95 -12.48
N GLY A 227 -14.77 4.08 -12.70
CA GLY A 227 -15.29 5.20 -13.50
C GLY A 227 -16.18 6.19 -12.74
N PHE A 228 -16.46 5.97 -11.47
CA PHE A 228 -17.37 6.84 -10.69
C PHE A 228 -16.73 8.16 -10.28
N LEU A 229 -15.43 8.14 -9.96
CA LEU A 229 -14.66 9.34 -9.59
C LEU A 229 -13.72 9.81 -10.71
N THR A 230 -13.48 8.97 -11.71
CA THR A 230 -12.50 9.22 -12.77
C THR A 230 -13.05 8.72 -14.11
N PRO A 231 -13.74 9.56 -14.91
CA PRO A 231 -14.39 9.15 -16.15
C PRO A 231 -13.45 8.46 -17.15
N GLU A 232 -12.16 8.81 -17.16
CA GLU A 232 -11.15 8.16 -17.99
C GLU A 232 -11.08 6.64 -17.75
N ALA A 233 -11.35 6.19 -16.52
CA ALA A 233 -11.36 4.78 -16.15
C ALA A 233 -12.48 3.96 -16.79
N GLU A 234 -13.43 4.58 -17.51
CA GLU A 234 -14.36 3.85 -18.39
C GLU A 234 -13.64 3.03 -19.48
N ALA A 235 -12.38 3.35 -19.78
CA ALA A 235 -11.52 2.56 -20.67
C ALA A 235 -10.99 1.25 -20.01
N LEU A 236 -11.22 1.04 -18.72
CA LEU A 236 -10.88 -0.18 -18.00
C LEU A 236 -12.06 -1.16 -17.97
N GLU A 237 -11.74 -2.45 -17.85
CA GLU A 237 -12.69 -3.53 -17.69
C GLU A 237 -12.14 -4.66 -16.80
N GLY A 238 -13.03 -5.57 -16.38
CA GLY A 238 -12.64 -6.78 -15.65
C GLY A 238 -12.02 -6.51 -14.27
N MET A 239 -12.39 -5.41 -13.60
CA MET A 239 -11.81 -5.05 -12.31
C MET A 239 -12.03 -6.16 -11.27
N ILE A 240 -10.95 -6.63 -10.68
CA ILE A 240 -10.94 -7.50 -9.50
C ILE A 240 -10.26 -6.77 -8.34
N SER A 241 -10.61 -7.15 -7.12
CA SER A 241 -9.94 -6.60 -5.94
C SER A 241 -9.82 -7.63 -4.81
N LYS A 242 -8.79 -7.46 -3.98
CA LYS A 242 -8.59 -8.23 -2.74
C LYS A 242 -8.17 -7.28 -1.63
N ARG A 243 -9.08 -7.01 -0.70
CA ARG A 243 -8.86 -6.14 0.46
C ARG A 243 -8.73 -6.96 1.73
N LEU A 244 -7.77 -6.58 2.56
CA LEU A 244 -7.43 -7.29 3.80
C LEU A 244 -7.31 -6.30 4.96
N ALA A 245 -7.68 -6.76 6.15
CA ALA A 245 -7.38 -6.12 7.41
C ALA A 245 -6.29 -6.94 8.13
N ILE A 246 -5.19 -6.28 8.47
CA ILE A 246 -4.08 -6.85 9.23
C ILE A 246 -4.18 -6.33 10.66
N PRO A 247 -4.61 -7.15 11.63
CA PRO A 247 -4.65 -6.72 13.03
C PRO A 247 -3.26 -6.36 13.55
N LEU A 248 -3.20 -5.38 14.44
CA LEU A 248 -1.94 -4.86 14.99
C LEU A 248 -1.52 -5.57 16.30
N SER A 249 -2.33 -6.51 16.77
CA SER A 249 -2.09 -7.31 17.98
C SER A 249 -3.00 -8.55 17.99
N GLU A 250 -2.87 -9.38 19.02
CA GLU A 250 -3.94 -10.29 19.45
C GLU A 250 -5.23 -9.51 19.74
N ILE A 251 -6.38 -10.03 19.29
CA ILE A 251 -7.67 -9.35 19.43
C ILE A 251 -8.48 -9.99 20.55
N LYS A 252 -9.00 -9.17 21.48
CA LYS A 252 -9.73 -9.64 22.68
C LYS A 252 -10.96 -10.52 22.41
N TRP A 253 -11.61 -10.35 21.26
CA TRP A 253 -12.81 -11.10 20.88
C TRP A 253 -12.52 -12.23 19.88
N GLU A 254 -11.27 -12.38 19.44
CA GLU A 254 -10.86 -13.45 18.52
C GLU A 254 -10.76 -14.74 19.31
N CYS A 255 -11.86 -15.50 19.33
CA CYS A 255 -11.96 -16.78 20.03
C CYS A 255 -11.99 -17.96 19.07
N GLN A 256 -11.34 -19.07 19.45
CA GLN A 256 -11.41 -20.35 18.77
C GLN A 256 -11.92 -21.41 19.77
N LYS A 257 -13.04 -22.07 19.44
CA LYS A 257 -13.70 -23.07 20.31
C LYS A 257 -14.07 -22.55 21.72
N GLY A 258 -14.37 -21.26 21.85
CA GLY A 258 -14.78 -20.64 23.12
C GLY A 258 -13.63 -20.13 23.99
N GLU A 259 -12.38 -20.34 23.58
CA GLU A 259 -11.19 -19.79 24.22
C GLU A 259 -10.57 -18.69 23.34
N LEU A 260 -9.77 -17.80 23.94
CA LEU A 260 -8.98 -16.84 23.18
C LEU A 260 -8.10 -17.58 22.17
N ARG A 261 -8.11 -17.12 20.93
CA ARG A 261 -7.33 -17.72 19.86
C ARG A 261 -5.84 -17.53 20.15
N VAL A 262 -5.11 -18.64 20.18
CA VAL A 262 -3.65 -18.63 20.22
C VAL A 262 -3.13 -18.48 18.79
N LEU A 263 -2.35 -17.41 18.54
CA LEU A 263 -1.75 -17.17 17.23
C LEU A 263 -0.52 -18.07 17.04
N SER A 264 -0.31 -18.54 15.80
CA SER A 264 0.95 -19.20 15.45
C SER A 264 2.11 -18.19 15.42
N PRO A 265 3.38 -18.62 15.55
CA PRO A 265 4.53 -17.72 15.43
C PRO A 265 4.53 -16.90 14.14
N HIS A 266 4.09 -17.50 13.03
CA HIS A 266 3.97 -16.83 11.74
C HIS A 266 2.88 -15.74 11.76
N GLN A 267 1.69 -16.05 12.30
CA GLN A 267 0.61 -15.06 12.44
C GLN A 267 1.02 -13.88 13.32
N MET A 268 1.73 -14.15 14.41
CA MET A 268 2.29 -13.10 15.26
C MET A 268 3.31 -12.26 14.49
N ALA A 269 4.22 -12.87 13.75
CA ALA A 269 5.22 -12.14 12.96
C ALA A 269 4.57 -11.21 11.92
N VAL A 270 3.51 -11.64 11.24
CA VAL A 270 2.73 -10.81 10.30
C VAL A 270 2.15 -9.58 11.01
N ARG A 271 1.48 -9.78 12.16
CA ARG A 271 0.87 -8.69 12.93
C ARG A 271 1.91 -7.74 13.54
N ASP A 272 3.00 -8.28 14.06
CA ASP A 272 4.10 -7.52 14.65
C ASP A 272 4.82 -6.68 13.58
N THR A 273 5.06 -7.25 12.40
CA THR A 273 5.63 -6.51 11.26
C THR A 273 4.72 -5.37 10.80
N ALA A 274 3.40 -5.60 10.75
CA ALA A 274 2.43 -4.55 10.43
C ALA A 274 2.45 -3.43 11.46
N LEU A 275 2.56 -3.77 12.75
CA LEU A 275 2.66 -2.79 13.82
C LEU A 275 3.96 -1.98 13.76
N GLU A 276 5.10 -2.61 13.55
CA GLU A 276 6.38 -1.91 13.39
C GLU A 276 6.34 -0.96 12.17
N CYS A 277 5.77 -1.39 11.05
CA CYS A 277 5.57 -0.53 9.88
C CYS A 277 4.68 0.68 10.18
N LEU A 278 3.62 0.54 11.00
CA LEU A 278 2.79 1.66 11.43
C LEU A 278 3.53 2.58 12.39
N VAL A 279 4.22 2.04 13.40
CA VAL A 279 4.97 2.86 14.37
C VAL A 279 6.06 3.66 13.67
N GLY A 280 6.81 3.03 12.76
CA GLY A 280 7.79 3.73 11.92
C GLY A 280 7.15 4.78 11.01
N LEU A 281 5.95 4.53 10.49
CA LEU A 281 5.21 5.53 9.70
C LEU A 281 4.79 6.74 10.56
N ILE A 282 4.36 6.51 11.80
CA ILE A 282 4.03 7.59 12.75
C ILE A 282 5.26 8.46 13.02
N ASP A 283 6.42 7.83 13.19
CA ASP A 283 7.71 8.51 13.38
C ASP A 283 8.09 9.33 12.15
N ALA A 284 8.07 8.72 10.97
CA ALA A 284 8.34 9.37 9.69
C ALA A 284 7.39 10.55 9.42
N PHE A 285 6.16 10.47 9.93
CA PHE A 285 5.18 11.55 9.86
C PHE A 285 5.33 12.63 10.93
N GLU A 286 6.36 12.61 11.78
CA GLU A 286 6.59 13.69 12.75
C GLU A 286 6.50 15.09 12.13
N PRO A 287 7.16 15.42 11.00
CA PRO A 287 7.09 16.76 10.41
C PRO A 287 5.67 17.18 10.03
N LEU A 288 4.79 16.20 9.75
CA LEU A 288 3.40 16.39 9.38
C LEU A 288 2.48 16.46 10.63
N LEU A 289 2.68 15.56 11.59
CA LEU A 289 1.79 15.35 12.73
C LEU A 289 2.10 16.28 13.90
N LYS A 290 3.36 16.62 14.16
CA LYS A 290 3.75 17.51 15.25
C LYS A 290 3.07 18.88 15.12
N PRO A 291 3.10 19.58 13.95
CA PRO A 291 2.33 20.82 13.77
C PRO A 291 0.81 20.62 13.86
N ALA A 292 0.29 19.45 13.45
CA ALA A 292 -1.15 19.17 13.54
C ALA A 292 -1.62 18.93 14.98
N SER A 293 -0.75 18.36 15.82
CA SER A 293 -0.96 18.08 17.25
C SER A 293 -0.76 19.29 18.17
N ASN A 294 -0.16 20.37 17.66
CA ASN A 294 0.28 21.54 18.44
C ASN A 294 1.32 21.22 19.54
N LYS A 295 2.04 20.11 19.43
CA LYS A 295 3.13 19.75 20.35
C LYS A 295 4.43 20.45 19.96
N ASN A 296 5.25 20.80 20.95
CA ASN A 296 6.67 21.11 20.73
C ASN A 296 7.47 19.79 20.60
N GLN A 297 8.80 19.87 20.46
CA GLN A 297 9.64 18.69 20.32
C GLN A 297 9.57 17.77 21.54
N ASP A 298 9.78 18.31 22.75
CA ASP A 298 9.80 17.50 23.99
C ASP A 298 8.46 16.79 24.24
N ASP A 299 7.35 17.47 23.98
CA ASP A 299 6.00 16.92 24.10
C ASP A 299 5.71 15.84 23.05
N TRP A 300 6.27 15.99 21.84
CA TRP A 300 6.18 14.99 20.77
C TRP A 300 6.99 13.75 21.14
N ASP A 301 8.25 13.91 21.52
CA ASP A 301 9.15 12.81 21.88
C ASP A 301 8.58 12.00 23.05
N GLN A 302 8.04 12.71 24.06
CA GLN A 302 7.38 12.06 25.19
C GLN A 302 6.12 11.31 24.75
N TRP A 303 5.29 11.91 23.88
CA TRP A 303 4.09 11.26 23.37
C TRP A 303 4.43 10.02 22.56
N PHE A 304 5.38 10.12 21.62
CA PHE A 304 5.76 9.04 20.72
C PHE A 304 6.40 7.88 21.51
N SER A 305 7.26 8.18 22.48
CA SER A 305 7.83 7.18 23.39
C SER A 305 6.75 6.40 24.15
N LYS A 306 5.74 7.11 24.68
CA LYS A 306 4.59 6.48 25.37
C LYS A 306 3.72 5.68 24.41
N ALA A 307 3.44 6.20 23.22
CA ALA A 307 2.66 5.51 22.19
C ALA A 307 3.35 4.21 21.75
N ARG A 308 4.65 4.27 21.42
CA ARG A 308 5.46 3.10 21.05
C ARG A 308 5.48 2.06 22.16
N THR A 309 5.70 2.49 23.39
CA THR A 309 5.67 1.60 24.57
C THR A 309 4.31 0.91 24.70
N ASN A 310 3.22 1.66 24.60
CA ASN A 310 1.87 1.12 24.73
C ASN A 310 1.54 0.13 23.61
N LEU A 311 1.90 0.45 22.38
CA LEU A 311 1.55 -0.36 21.21
C LEU A 311 2.41 -1.61 21.11
N VAL A 312 3.73 -1.48 21.17
CA VAL A 312 4.68 -2.57 20.92
C VAL A 312 4.88 -3.43 22.16
N ARG A 313 5.21 -2.81 23.31
CA ARG A 313 5.55 -3.55 24.54
C ARG A 313 4.30 -4.01 25.27
N ASP A 314 3.32 -3.13 25.45
CA ASP A 314 2.15 -3.40 26.29
C ASP A 314 0.98 -4.02 25.50
N ARG A 315 1.17 -4.31 24.20
CA ARG A 315 0.16 -4.91 23.30
C ARG A 315 -1.18 -4.16 23.33
N GLY A 316 -1.10 -2.83 23.26
CA GLY A 316 -2.22 -1.90 23.44
C GLY A 316 -3.24 -1.87 22.30
N ALA A 317 -2.90 -2.41 21.12
CA ALA A 317 -3.77 -2.46 19.94
C ALA A 317 -4.68 -3.70 19.90
N ASN A 318 -5.17 -4.14 21.06
CA ASN A 318 -5.92 -5.39 21.24
C ASN A 318 -7.45 -5.26 21.08
N GLY A 319 -7.91 -4.07 20.68
CA GLY A 319 -9.31 -3.76 20.43
C GLY A 319 -9.81 -4.19 19.05
N GLY A 320 -8.93 -4.78 18.23
CA GLY A 320 -9.19 -5.07 16.82
C GLY A 320 -8.61 -4.02 15.89
N GLU A 321 -7.81 -3.06 16.39
CA GLU A 321 -7.10 -2.10 15.55
C GLU A 321 -6.30 -2.82 14.45
N CYS A 322 -6.47 -2.37 13.21
CA CYS A 322 -5.93 -3.01 12.03
C CYS A 322 -5.54 -2.00 10.95
N LEU A 323 -4.57 -2.38 10.13
CA LEU A 323 -4.30 -1.72 8.86
C LEU A 323 -5.15 -2.35 7.77
N GLU A 324 -5.83 -1.52 6.98
CA GLU A 324 -6.49 -2.00 5.78
C GLU A 324 -5.59 -1.82 4.56
N ILE A 325 -5.40 -2.88 3.80
CA ILE A 325 -4.72 -2.90 2.50
C ILE A 325 -5.73 -3.31 1.44
N GLY A 326 -5.70 -2.65 0.29
CA GLY A 326 -6.46 -3.04 -0.88
C GLY A 326 -5.57 -3.14 -2.10
N ILE A 327 -5.85 -4.17 -2.91
CA ILE A 327 -5.25 -4.33 -4.23
C ILE A 327 -6.37 -4.41 -5.24
N TRP A 328 -6.24 -3.64 -6.31
CA TRP A 328 -7.13 -3.64 -7.46
C TRP A 328 -6.34 -3.94 -8.72
N SER A 329 -6.93 -4.73 -9.61
CA SER A 329 -6.41 -5.03 -10.94
C SER A 329 -7.50 -4.83 -11.96
N ALA A 330 -7.23 -4.07 -13.02
CA ALA A 330 -8.17 -3.88 -14.13
C ALA A 330 -7.41 -3.87 -15.47
N GLN A 331 -8.08 -4.24 -16.55
CA GLN A 331 -7.47 -4.28 -17.89
C GLN A 331 -7.95 -3.11 -18.73
N LYS A 332 -7.04 -2.49 -19.48
CA LYS A 332 -7.40 -1.56 -20.54
C LYS A 332 -8.11 -2.32 -21.65
N LYS A 333 -9.28 -1.84 -22.08
CA LYS A 333 -10.04 -2.41 -23.19
C LYS A 333 -9.16 -2.58 -24.43
N ALA A 334 -9.38 -3.68 -25.15
CA ALA A 334 -8.58 -4.06 -26.32
C ALA A 334 -8.92 -3.28 -27.62
N CYS A 335 -9.85 -2.34 -27.55
CA CYS A 335 -10.44 -1.64 -28.70
C CYS A 335 -9.45 -0.88 -29.57
#